data_AF-X1IFI9-F1
#
_entry.id   AF-X1IFI9-F1
#
_cell.length_a   1.000
_cell.length_b   1.000
_cell.length_c   1.000
_cell.angle_alpha   90.00
_cell.angle_beta   90.00
_cell.angle_gamma   90.00
#
_symmetry.space_group_name_H-M   'P 1'
#
loop_
_entity.id
_entity.type
_entity.pdbx_description
1 polymer ?
#
loop_
_entity_poly.entity_id
_entity_poly.type
_entity_poly.pdbx_seq_one_letter_code
_entity_poly.pdbx_strand_id
1 'polypeptide(L)'
;MFPFNFITYEAADDLLPLANEHDVGFISMKPLEGGRLDNISLAFKYLLQFPNIVIVVGIEKIQEIEEIAEKLKQPLTFGATEEAEVYKLRQELDRIFCRRCDYCQPCIADIPISLVM
;
A
#
# COMPACT_ATOMS: atom_id res chain seq x y z
N MET A 1 3.68 3.93 11.70
CA MET A 1 3.39 2.96 10.62
C MET A 1 1.91 3.05 10.29
N PHE A 2 1.56 3.24 9.02
CA PHE A 2 0.17 3.49 8.58
C PHE A 2 -0.05 2.85 7.20
N PRO A 3 -1.25 2.31 6.88
CA PRO A 3 -1.45 1.69 5.57
C PRO A 3 -1.48 2.78 4.50
N PHE A 4 -0.57 2.67 3.54
CA PHE A 4 -0.41 3.68 2.51
C PHE A 4 0.03 3.00 1.21
N ASN A 5 -0.75 3.26 0.16
CA ASN A 5 -0.53 2.83 -1.22
C ASN A 5 -1.47 3.63 -2.13
N PHE A 6 -1.50 3.33 -3.43
CA PHE A 6 -2.34 4.09 -4.35
C PHE A 6 -3.84 3.84 -4.18
N ILE A 7 -4.29 2.81 -3.46
CA ILE A 7 -5.72 2.62 -3.11
C ILE A 7 -6.06 3.34 -1.81
N THR A 8 -5.12 3.41 -0.88
CA THR A 8 -5.25 4.01 0.44
C THR A 8 -4.29 5.18 0.57
N TYR A 9 -4.62 6.25 -0.16
CA TYR A 9 -3.72 7.36 -0.44
C TYR A 9 -3.99 8.59 0.42
N GLU A 10 -5.01 8.55 1.28
CA GLU A 10 -5.45 9.70 2.10
C GLU A 10 -4.34 10.20 3.05
N ALA A 11 -3.39 9.33 3.42
CA ALA A 11 -2.24 9.73 4.23
C ALA A 11 -1.33 10.74 3.51
N ALA A 12 -1.35 10.82 2.17
CA ALA A 12 -0.58 11.79 1.40
C ALA A 12 -1.03 13.24 1.63
N ASP A 13 -2.33 13.45 1.89
CA ASP A 13 -2.91 14.79 1.96
C ASP A 13 -2.64 15.45 3.32
N ASP A 14 -2.71 14.68 4.42
CA ASP A 14 -2.62 15.22 5.79
C ASP A 14 -1.51 14.58 6.64
N LEU A 15 -1.49 13.25 6.75
CA LEU A 15 -0.67 12.55 7.74
C LEU A 15 0.84 12.59 7.41
N LEU A 16 1.19 12.43 6.13
CA LEU A 16 2.57 12.52 5.66
C LEU A 16 3.16 13.93 5.82
N PRO A 17 2.48 15.01 5.39
CA PRO A 17 2.93 16.38 5.67
C PRO A 17 3.12 16.64 7.17
N LEU A 18 2.17 16.24 8.01
CA LEU A 18 2.24 16.44 9.46
C LEU A 18 3.43 15.68 10.08
N ALA A 19 3.67 14.44 9.66
CA ALA A 19 4.81 13.66 10.12
C ALA A 19 6.14 14.34 9.74
N ASN A 20 6.23 14.88 8.52
CA ASN A 20 7.39 15.63 8.06
C ASN A 20 7.62 16.93 8.84
N GLU A 21 6.56 17.67 9.16
CA GLU A 21 6.64 18.90 9.96
C GLU A 21 7.27 18.65 11.34
N HIS A 22 7.00 17.48 11.92
CA HIS A 22 7.45 17.09 13.26
C HIS A 22 8.70 16.22 13.28
N ASP A 23 9.41 16.03 12.15
CA ASP A 23 10.58 15.15 12.03
C ASP A 23 10.31 13.71 12.51
N VAL A 24 9.13 13.19 12.15
CA VAL A 24 8.69 11.83 12.48
C VAL A 24 8.77 10.96 11.24
N GLY A 25 9.56 9.88 11.33
CA GLY A 25 9.66 8.90 10.26
C GLY A 25 8.33 8.19 9.97
N PHE A 26 7.98 8.06 8.69
CA PHE A 26 6.74 7.41 8.27
C PHE A 26 7.01 6.02 7.69
N ILE A 27 6.43 4.98 8.31
CA ILE A 27 6.47 3.62 7.77
C ILE A 27 5.18 3.34 6.99
N SER A 28 5.30 3.23 5.67
CA SER A 28 4.21 2.86 4.75
C SER A 28 4.01 1.35 4.78
N MET A 29 2.92 0.90 5.40
CA MET A 29 2.58 -0.53 5.45
C MET A 29 1.62 -0.95 4.35
N LYS A 30 1.64 -2.25 4.02
CA LYS A 30 0.78 -2.88 3.03
C LYS A 30 0.93 -2.28 1.62
N PRO A 31 2.16 -2.17 1.06
CA PRO A 31 2.35 -1.66 -0.29
C PRO A 31 1.64 -2.49 -1.36
N LEU A 32 1.43 -3.79 -1.10
CA LEU A 32 0.79 -4.75 -2.01
C LEU A 32 -0.63 -5.18 -1.57
N GLU A 33 -1.18 -4.55 -0.52
CA GLU A 33 -2.52 -4.81 0.05
C GLU A 33 -2.91 -6.31 0.17
N GLY A 34 -2.00 -7.13 0.71
CA GLY A 34 -2.24 -8.57 0.91
C GLY A 34 -2.31 -9.37 -0.40
N GLY A 35 -1.61 -8.90 -1.44
CA GLY A 35 -1.54 -9.55 -2.76
C GLY A 35 -2.61 -9.07 -3.75
N ARG A 36 -3.48 -8.13 -3.36
CA ARG A 36 -4.47 -7.54 -4.27
C ARG A 36 -3.84 -6.55 -5.27
N LEU A 37 -2.70 -5.97 -4.92
CA LEU A 37 -1.87 -5.20 -5.83
C LEU A 37 -0.65 -6.04 -6.20
N ASP A 38 -0.68 -6.65 -7.38
CA ASP A 38 0.33 -7.58 -7.87
C ASP A 38 1.44 -6.90 -8.68
N ASN A 39 1.18 -5.71 -9.22
CA ASN A 39 2.20 -4.92 -9.91
C ASN A 39 3.15 -4.23 -8.92
N ILE A 40 4.18 -4.97 -8.51
CA ILE A 40 5.25 -4.51 -7.61
C ILE A 40 5.86 -3.18 -8.11
N SER A 41 6.21 -3.10 -9.39
CA SER A 41 6.85 -1.89 -9.93
C SER A 41 5.96 -0.66 -9.77
N LEU A 42 4.67 -0.76 -10.10
CA LEU A 42 3.73 0.35 -9.95
C LEU A 42 3.55 0.74 -8.47
N ALA A 43 3.35 -0.24 -7.59
CA ALA A 43 3.15 -0.02 -6.17
C ALA A 43 4.35 0.70 -5.51
N PHE A 44 5.57 0.23 -5.80
CA PHE A 44 6.78 0.83 -5.23
C PHE A 44 7.13 2.18 -5.88
N LYS A 45 6.96 2.34 -7.20
CA LYS A 45 7.12 3.66 -7.86
C LYS A 45 6.17 4.70 -7.26
N TYR A 46 4.92 4.33 -7.04
CA TYR A 46 3.94 5.21 -6.41
C TYR A 46 4.40 5.65 -5.02
N LEU A 47 4.89 4.74 -4.19
CA LEU A 47 5.30 5.08 -2.84
C LEU A 47 6.60 5.89 -2.79
N LEU A 48 7.59 5.53 -3.61
CA LEU A 48 8.91 6.18 -3.60
C LEU A 48 8.92 7.60 -4.15
N GLN A 49 7.80 8.08 -4.73
CA GLN A 49 7.66 9.49 -5.07
C GLN A 49 7.51 10.38 -3.81
N PHE A 50 7.08 9.81 -2.67
CA PHE A 50 6.90 10.54 -1.43
C PHE A 50 8.22 10.57 -0.63
N PRO A 51 8.67 11.75 -0.17
CA PRO A 51 9.88 11.86 0.64
C PRO A 51 9.67 11.29 2.04
N ASN A 52 10.76 10.88 2.69
CA ASN A 52 10.82 10.50 4.11
C ASN A 52 9.89 9.34 4.53
N ILE A 53 9.57 8.45 3.59
CA ILE A 53 8.87 7.20 3.90
C ILE A 53 9.81 6.00 3.87
N VAL A 54 9.50 5.00 4.69
CA VAL A 54 10.07 3.65 4.63
C VAL A 54 8.96 2.68 4.31
N ILE A 55 9.15 1.86 3.28
CA ILE A 55 8.16 0.86 2.86
C ILE A 55 8.40 -0.42 3.66
N VAL A 56 7.36 -0.96 4.27
CA VAL A 56 7.38 -2.30 4.90
C VAL A 56 6.43 -3.23 4.17
N VAL A 57 6.97 -4.32 3.61
CA VAL A 57 6.26 -5.33 2.83
C VAL A 57 6.28 -6.66 3.58
N GLY A 58 5.14 -7.35 3.60
CA GLY A 58 5.04 -8.71 4.13
C GLY A 58 5.52 -9.72 3.09
N ILE A 59 6.27 -10.73 3.52
CA ILE A 59 6.86 -11.76 2.68
C ILE A 59 6.52 -13.12 3.30
N GLU A 60 6.00 -14.03 2.48
CA GLU A 60 5.78 -15.43 2.83
C GLU A 60 6.92 -16.31 2.29
N LYS A 61 7.43 -15.99 1.09
CA LYS A 61 8.39 -16.83 0.35
C LYS A 61 9.62 -16.04 -0.07
N ILE A 62 10.78 -16.70 -0.10
CA ILE A 62 12.06 -16.09 -0.50
C ILE A 62 11.99 -15.50 -1.93
N GLN A 63 11.25 -16.15 -2.83
CA GLN A 63 11.10 -15.68 -4.21
C GLN A 63 10.43 -14.30 -4.30
N GLU A 64 9.55 -13.96 -3.36
CA GLU A 64 8.86 -12.66 -3.34
C GLU A 64 9.84 -11.53 -3.01
N ILE A 65 10.74 -11.74 -2.04
CA ILE A 65 11.76 -10.74 -1.70
C ILE A 65 12.81 -10.62 -2.82
N GLU A 66 13.16 -11.72 -3.50
CA GLU A 66 14.05 -11.71 -4.66
C GLU A 66 13.44 -10.91 -5.82
N GLU A 67 12.15 -11.13 -6.13
CA GLU A 67 11.45 -10.38 -7.17
C GLU A 67 11.39 -8.89 -6.85
N ILE A 68 11.00 -8.52 -5.63
CA ILE A 68 10.96 -7.13 -5.19
C ILE A 68 12.35 -6.49 -5.32
N ALA A 69 13.39 -7.15 -4.82
CA ALA A 69 14.75 -6.65 -4.89
C ALA A 69 15.20 -6.42 -6.35
N GLU A 70 14.84 -7.32 -7.27
CA GLU A 70 15.18 -7.18 -8.69
C GLU A 70 14.42 -6.01 -9.34
N LYS A 71 13.12 -5.84 -9.05
CA LYS A 71 12.33 -4.70 -9.56
C LYS A 71 12.88 -3.37 -9.05
N LEU A 72 13.36 -3.32 -7.81
CA LEU A 72 13.90 -2.10 -7.19
C LEU A 72 15.29 -1.70 -7.72
N LYS A 73 15.98 -2.54 -8.50
CA LYS A 73 17.21 -2.17 -9.20
C LYS A 73 16.96 -1.34 -10.46
N GLN A 74 15.74 -1.35 -10.99
CA GLN A 74 15.36 -0.61 -12.20
C GLN A 74 15.01 0.84 -11.87
N PRO A 75 14.98 1.75 -12.85
CA PRO A 75 14.52 3.11 -12.62
C PRO A 75 13.08 3.16 -12.06
N LEU A 76 12.92 3.77 -10.89
CA LEU A 76 11.64 3.86 -10.16
C LEU A 76 10.97 5.21 -10.38
N THR A 77 10.89 5.66 -11.63
CA THR A 77 10.18 6.91 -11.97
C THR A 77 8.67 6.66 -11.97
N PHE A 78 7.94 7.51 -11.26
CA PHE A 78 6.50 7.61 -11.34
C PHE A 78 6.13 8.78 -12.25
N GLY A 79 5.40 8.54 -13.34
CA GLY A 79 4.99 9.57 -14.28
C GLY A 79 3.61 9.30 -14.87
N ALA A 80 3.29 9.99 -15.98
CA ALA A 80 1.95 9.99 -16.57
C ALA A 80 1.40 8.59 -16.91
N THR A 81 2.26 7.65 -17.33
CA THR A 81 1.86 6.27 -17.61
C THR A 81 1.43 5.55 -16.33
N GLU A 82 2.23 5.66 -15.26
CA GLU A 82 1.90 5.09 -13.96
C GLU A 82 0.66 5.76 -13.33
N GLU A 83 0.50 7.07 -13.49
CA GLU A 83 -0.68 7.81 -13.02
C GLU A 83 -1.96 7.31 -13.69
N ALA A 84 -1.93 7.10 -15.01
CA ALA A 84 -3.07 6.57 -15.75
C ALA A 84 -3.45 5.15 -15.29
N GLU A 85 -2.46 4.30 -15.04
CA GLU A 85 -2.70 2.94 -14.54
C GLU A 85 -3.25 2.95 -13.12
N VAL A 86 -2.70 3.78 -12.22
CA VAL A 86 -3.23 3.99 -10.87
C VAL A 86 -4.68 4.47 -10.92
N TYR A 87 -4.99 5.43 -11.79
CA TYR A 87 -6.35 5.94 -11.95
C TYR A 87 -7.31 4.82 -12.34
N LYS A 88 -6.94 4.00 -13.33
CA LYS A 88 -7.73 2.84 -13.77
C LYS A 88 -7.95 1.85 -12.63
N LEU A 89 -6.89 1.44 -11.93
CA LEU A 89 -6.98 0.48 -10.82
C LEU A 89 -7.83 1.00 -9.65
N ARG A 90 -7.80 2.31 -9.36
CA ARG A 90 -8.67 2.93 -8.36
C ARG A 90 -10.14 2.80 -8.71
N GLN A 91 -10.49 2.94 -9.99
CA GLN A 91 -11.88 2.78 -10.46
C GLN A 91 -12.33 1.31 -10.36
N GLU A 92 -11.43 0.37 -10.67
CA GLU A 92 -11.76 -1.06 -10.69
C GLU A 92 -11.89 -1.66 -9.28
N LEU A 93 -11.05 -1.24 -8.34
CA LEU A 93 -10.97 -1.88 -7.04
C LEU A 93 -12.00 -1.39 -6.03
N ASP A 94 -12.61 -0.23 -6.29
CA ASP A 94 -13.60 0.50 -5.47
C ASP A 94 -13.21 0.63 -3.97
N ARG A 95 -13.87 1.52 -3.22
CA ARG A 95 -13.60 1.70 -1.78
C ARG A 95 -14.09 0.52 -0.90
N ILE A 96 -14.57 -0.56 -1.50
CA ILE A 96 -15.04 -1.76 -0.81
C ILE A 96 -13.87 -2.73 -0.64
N PHE A 97 -13.04 -2.49 0.37
CA PHE A 97 -11.96 -3.40 0.71
C PHE A 97 -11.90 -3.68 2.22
N CYS A 98 -11.73 -4.96 2.54
CA CYS A 98 -11.58 -5.42 3.92
C CYS A 98 -10.09 -5.47 4.27
N ARG A 99 -9.70 -4.73 5.31
CA ARG A 99 -8.31 -4.71 5.81
C ARG A 99 -7.93 -5.93 6.67
N ARG A 100 -8.91 -6.82 6.93
CA ARG A 100 -8.81 -7.98 7.84
C ARG A 100 -8.15 -7.60 9.17
N CYS A 101 -8.53 -6.45 9.71
CA CYS A 101 -7.98 -5.90 10.96
C CYS A 101 -8.87 -6.18 12.17
N ASP A 102 -10.02 -6.81 11.96
CA ASP A 102 -11.05 -7.12 12.96
C ASP A 102 -11.62 -5.90 13.71
N TYR A 103 -11.26 -4.67 13.35
CA TYR A 103 -11.82 -3.44 13.96
C TYR A 103 -13.32 -3.27 13.72
N CYS A 104 -13.88 -3.97 12.76
CA CYS A 104 -15.31 -3.98 12.47
C CYS A 104 -16.07 -5.07 13.24
N GLN A 105 -15.41 -5.80 14.15
CA GLN A 105 -16.07 -6.82 14.97
C GLN A 105 -16.75 -6.20 16.21
N PRO A 106 -17.96 -6.67 16.59
CA PRO A 106 -18.79 -7.63 15.86
C PRO A 106 -19.36 -7.00 14.58
N CYS A 107 -19.37 -7.75 13.48
CA CYS A 107 -19.97 -7.27 12.24
C CYS A 107 -21.49 -7.05 12.43
N ILE A 108 -22.02 -5.87 12.10
CA ILE A 108 -23.47 -5.57 12.19
C ILE A 108 -24.34 -6.48 11.30
N ALA A 109 -23.74 -7.10 10.27
CA ALA A 109 -24.39 -8.07 9.39
C ALA A 109 -24.16 -9.52 9.84
N ASP A 110 -23.61 -9.74 11.04
CA ASP A 110 -23.31 -11.05 11.62
C ASP A 110 -22.39 -11.93 10.75
N ILE A 111 -21.54 -11.28 9.95
CA ILE A 111 -20.55 -11.97 9.11
C ILE A 111 -19.30 -12.25 9.96
N PRO A 112 -18.92 -13.51 10.22
CA PRO A 112 -17.69 -13.84 10.91
C PRO A 112 -16.49 -13.63 9.98
N ILE A 113 -15.99 -12.40 9.89
CA ILE A 113 -14.86 -12.04 9.00
C ILE A 113 -13.58 -12.78 9.42
N SER A 114 -13.41 -13.05 10.71
CA SER A 114 -12.22 -13.67 11.29
C SER A 114 -12.39 -15.19 11.35
N LEU A 115 -12.19 -15.89 10.22
CA LEU A 115 -11.78 -17.29 10.26
C LEU A 115 -10.25 -17.31 10.36
N VAL A 116 -9.74 -17.14 11.58
CA VAL A 116 -8.37 -17.58 11.86
C VAL A 116 -8.45 -19.09 12.05
N MET A 117 -8.10 -19.84 11.01
CA MET A 117 -7.55 -21.20 11.15
C MET A 117 -6.08 -21.14 10.80
#